data_AF-A0A955C800-F1
#
_entry.id   AF-A0A955C800-F1
#
_cell.length_a   1.000
_cell.length_b   1.000
_cell.length_c   1.000
_cell.angle_alpha   90.00
_cell.angle_beta   90.00
_cell.angle_gamma   90.00
#
_symmetry.space_group_name_H-M   'P 1'
#
loop_
_entity.id
_entity.type
_entity.pdbx_description
1 polymer ?
#
loop_
_entity_poly.entity_id
_entity_poly.type
_entity_poly.pdbx_seq_one_letter_code
_entity_poly.pdbx_strand_id
1 'polypeptide(L)'
;MACFEPEDQSDAKHILSSIKGAKYRRSISAEWYDEGMESRGLIRYHHVENEQERHDDWDEMLRAYHAVLEKMKQDKTVRYAVIRKNGLVVHEWHEDGD
;
A
#
# COMPACT_ATOMS: atom_id res chain seq x y z
N MET A 1 -3.92 -27.45 -34.32
CA MET A 1 -4.75 -26.41 -33.69
C MET A 1 -5.72 -27.11 -32.76
N ALA A 2 -5.41 -27.16 -31.48
CA ALA A 2 -6.29 -27.72 -30.46
C ALA A 2 -6.85 -26.55 -29.65
N CYS A 3 -8.14 -26.29 -29.84
CA CYS A 3 -8.92 -25.41 -28.97
C CYS A 3 -9.18 -26.17 -27.67
N PHE A 4 -8.71 -25.63 -26.56
CA PHE A 4 -9.06 -26.13 -25.23
C PHE A 4 -10.51 -25.73 -24.95
N GLU A 5 -11.41 -26.69 -24.88
CA GLU A 5 -12.70 -26.51 -24.22
C GLU A 5 -12.46 -26.63 -22.71
N PRO A 6 -12.83 -25.64 -21.89
CA PRO A 6 -12.68 -25.76 -20.45
C PRO A 6 -13.72 -26.78 -19.94
N GLU A 7 -13.24 -27.93 -19.48
CA GLU A 7 -14.03 -28.87 -18.68
C GLU A 7 -14.63 -28.13 -17.49
N ASP A 8 -15.95 -28.24 -17.39
CA ASP A 8 -16.85 -27.88 -16.29
C ASP A 8 -16.15 -27.54 -14.95
N GLN A 9 -15.67 -26.30 -14.81
CA GLN A 9 -15.21 -25.77 -13.52
C GLN A 9 -16.40 -25.21 -12.75
N SER A 10 -17.26 -26.12 -12.29
CA SER A 10 -18.27 -25.85 -11.25
C SER A 10 -17.66 -25.53 -9.87
N ASP A 11 -16.33 -25.36 -9.79
CA ASP A 11 -15.59 -25.00 -8.56
C ASP A 11 -14.62 -23.82 -8.81
N ALA A 12 -15.13 -22.74 -9.41
CA ALA A 12 -14.46 -21.45 -9.47
C ALA A 12 -14.41 -20.76 -8.09
N LYS A 13 -13.82 -21.42 -7.08
CA LYS A 13 -13.53 -20.83 -5.76
C LYS A 13 -12.20 -21.32 -5.19
N HIS A 14 -11.19 -21.53 -6.04
CA HIS A 14 -9.80 -21.36 -5.59
C HIS A 14 -9.52 -19.87 -5.38
N ILE A 15 -10.22 -19.29 -4.40
CA ILE A 15 -9.86 -18.02 -3.78
C ILE A 15 -8.46 -18.27 -3.24
N LEU A 16 -7.49 -17.52 -3.77
CA LEU A 16 -6.15 -17.37 -3.21
C LEU A 16 -6.30 -16.74 -1.80
N SER A 17 -6.82 -17.50 -0.86
CA SER A 17 -6.89 -17.15 0.54
C SER A 17 -5.52 -17.47 1.11
N SER A 18 -4.75 -16.41 1.35
CA SER A 18 -3.40 -16.58 1.84
C SER A 18 -3.45 -17.31 3.19
N ILE A 19 -2.58 -18.32 3.33
CA ILE A 19 -2.50 -19.31 4.42
C ILE A 19 -2.25 -18.66 5.81
N LYS A 20 -1.99 -17.35 5.87
CA LYS A 20 -1.85 -16.56 7.09
C LYS A 20 -3.18 -15.85 7.40
N GLY A 21 -3.94 -16.41 8.35
CA GLY A 21 -5.25 -15.88 8.75
C GLY A 21 -5.27 -14.38 9.13
N ALA A 22 -6.42 -13.75 8.89
CA ALA A 22 -6.98 -12.49 9.42
C ALA A 22 -6.13 -11.20 9.55
N LYS A 23 -4.80 -11.20 9.40
CA LYS A 23 -3.96 -9.98 9.43
C LYS A 23 -2.87 -10.06 8.39
N TYR A 24 -3.22 -9.82 7.13
CA TYR A 24 -2.21 -9.54 6.11
C TYR A 24 -1.43 -8.29 6.53
N ARG A 25 -0.11 -8.41 6.71
CA ARG A 25 0.76 -7.25 6.91
C ARG A 25 0.85 -6.48 5.58
N ARG A 26 0.56 -5.19 5.63
CA ARG A 26 0.34 -4.27 4.51
C ARG A 26 1.55 -3.36 4.32
N SER A 27 1.67 -2.78 3.14
CA SER A 27 2.60 -1.69 2.86
C SER A 27 1.86 -0.35 2.83
N ILE A 28 2.56 0.69 3.27
CA ILE A 28 2.18 2.09 3.06
C ILE A 28 3.26 2.75 2.19
N SER A 29 2.84 3.45 1.14
CA SER A 29 3.72 4.25 0.31
C SER A 29 3.16 5.65 0.16
N ALA A 30 4.02 6.66 0.23
CA ALA A 30 3.65 8.03 -0.06
C ALA A 30 4.58 8.61 -1.13
N GLU A 31 4.01 9.36 -2.07
CA GLU A 31 4.73 9.99 -3.17
C GLU A 31 4.35 11.46 -3.23
N TRP A 32 5.35 12.33 -3.27
CA TRP A 32 5.19 13.77 -3.46
C TRP A 32 5.96 14.22 -4.69
N TYR A 33 5.34 15.10 -5.47
CA TYR A 33 5.94 15.72 -6.64
C TYR A 33 5.77 17.25 -6.56
N ASP A 34 6.89 17.97 -6.67
CA ASP A 34 6.97 19.43 -6.77
C ASP A 34 6.90 19.92 -8.23
N GLU A 35 6.84 19.03 -9.23
CA GLU A 35 6.87 19.42 -10.65
C GLU A 35 5.49 19.89 -11.18
N GLY A 36 5.30 21.21 -11.17
CA GLY A 36 4.17 21.92 -11.80
C GLY A 36 3.49 22.95 -10.88
N MET A 37 2.50 23.69 -11.39
CA MET A 37 1.67 24.62 -10.60
C MET A 37 0.81 23.93 -9.53
N GLU A 38 0.81 22.60 -9.45
CA GLU A 38 0.05 21.83 -8.47
C GLU A 38 0.97 20.77 -7.85
N SER A 39 1.35 20.98 -6.59
CA SER A 39 1.90 19.91 -5.76
C SER A 39 0.84 18.83 -5.56
N ARG A 40 1.20 17.56 -5.80
CA ARG A 40 0.27 16.43 -5.68
C ARG A 40 0.87 15.37 -4.78
N GLY A 41 0.65 15.51 -3.48
CA GLY A 41 0.94 14.49 -2.49
C GLY A 41 -0.05 13.34 -2.59
N LEU A 42 0.44 12.11 -2.50
CA LEU A 42 -0.37 10.92 -2.58
C LEU A 42 0.09 9.89 -1.57
N ILE A 43 -0.80 9.48 -0.68
CA ILE A 43 -0.58 8.33 0.21
C ILE A 43 -1.39 7.16 -0.31
N ARG A 44 -0.74 6.00 -0.42
CA ARG A 44 -1.33 4.71 -0.80
C ARG A 44 -1.10 3.74 0.33
N TYR A 45 -2.17 3.12 0.79
CA TYR A 45 -2.10 2.00 1.71
C TYR A 45 -2.86 0.84 1.07
N HIS A 46 -2.20 -0.30 0.97
CA HIS A 46 -2.79 -1.47 0.32
C HIS A 46 -3.81 -2.12 1.27
N HIS A 47 -5.06 -1.66 1.22
CA HIS A 47 -6.24 -2.37 1.72
C HIS A 47 -6.84 -3.25 0.61
N VAL A 48 -7.84 -4.07 0.95
CA VAL A 48 -8.66 -4.86 0.00
C VAL A 48 -9.32 -3.95 -1.05
N GLU A 49 -9.47 -2.66 -0.72
CA GLU A 49 -9.86 -1.59 -1.62
C GLU A 49 -8.67 -0.61 -1.69
N ASN A 50 -8.21 -0.23 -2.88
CA ASN A 50 -7.08 0.69 -3.03
C ASN A 50 -7.47 2.08 -2.53
N GLU A 51 -7.26 2.33 -1.25
CA GLU A 51 -7.49 3.64 -0.64
C GLU A 51 -6.31 4.56 -0.97
N GLN A 52 -6.65 5.73 -1.51
CA GLN A 52 -5.70 6.79 -1.88
C GLN A 52 -6.13 8.09 -1.21
N GLU A 53 -5.19 8.73 -0.51
CA GLU A 53 -5.38 10.06 0.06
C GLU A 53 -4.51 11.06 -0.70
N ARG A 54 -5.14 12.13 -1.18
CA ARG A 54 -4.46 13.24 -1.87
C ARG A 54 -4.26 14.39 -0.90
N HIS A 55 -3.08 14.99 -0.96
CA HIS A 55 -2.73 16.16 -0.15
C HIS A 55 -2.07 17.21 -1.03
N ASP A 56 -2.42 18.47 -0.80
CA ASP A 56 -1.87 19.62 -1.51
C ASP A 56 -0.75 20.31 -0.72
N ASP A 57 -0.53 19.87 0.53
CA ASP A 57 0.53 20.34 1.42
C ASP A 57 1.45 19.20 1.87
N TRP A 58 2.76 19.46 1.86
CA TRP A 58 3.78 18.45 2.16
C TRP A 58 3.77 18.10 3.65
N ASP A 59 3.65 19.10 4.53
CA ASP A 59 3.69 18.87 5.98
C ASP A 59 2.43 18.13 6.46
N GLU A 60 1.28 18.43 5.86
CA GLU A 60 0.04 17.69 6.07
C GLU A 60 0.17 16.23 5.64
N MET A 61 0.67 15.98 4.43
CA MET A 61 0.90 14.62 3.93
C MET A 61 1.86 13.85 4.82
N LEU A 62 2.95 14.49 5.25
CA LEU A 62 3.97 13.87 6.10
C LEU A 62 3.38 13.50 7.47
N ARG A 63 2.57 14.38 8.07
CA ARG A 63 1.86 14.09 9.34
C ARG A 63 0.86 12.96 9.18
N ALA A 64 0.06 12.96 8.11
CA ALA A 64 -0.89 11.90 7.82
C ALA A 64 -0.19 10.55 7.65
N TYR A 65 0.88 10.52 6.86
CA TYR A 65 1.73 9.33 6.67
C TYR A 65 2.25 8.77 8.00
N HIS A 66 2.83 9.63 8.86
CA HIS A 66 3.34 9.19 10.16
C HIS A 66 2.23 8.69 11.08
N ALA A 67 1.07 9.35 11.10
CA ALA A 67 -0.08 8.92 11.90
C ALA A 67 -0.58 7.52 11.47
N VAL A 68 -0.68 7.27 10.16
CA VAL A 68 -1.07 5.95 9.64
C VAL A 68 0.00 4.91 9.94
N LEU A 69 1.28 5.23 9.76
CA LEU A 69 2.39 4.33 10.06
C LEU A 69 2.38 3.90 11.53
N GLU A 70 2.25 4.84 12.47
CA GLU A 70 2.20 4.53 13.89
C GLU A 70 1.00 3.67 14.27
N LYS A 71 -0.18 3.96 13.69
CA LYS A 71 -1.37 3.12 13.89
C LYS A 71 -1.14 1.69 13.39
N MET A 72 -0.60 1.53 12.18
CA MET A 72 -0.35 0.20 11.62
C MET A 72 0.77 -0.56 12.35
N LYS A 73 1.75 0.14 12.94
CA LYS A 73 2.75 -0.46 13.84
C LYS A 73 2.09 -0.99 15.12
N GLN A 74 1.22 -0.21 15.75
CA GLN A 74 0.47 -0.63 16.94
C GLN A 74 -0.40 -1.86 16.65
N ASP A 75 -1.06 -1.89 15.48
CA ASP A 75 -1.90 -3.01 15.06
C ASP A 75 -1.11 -4.26 14.62
N LYS A 76 0.23 -4.12 14.48
CA LYS A 76 1.17 -5.10 13.91
C LYS A 76 0.77 -5.54 12.50
N THR A 77 0.26 -4.58 11.72
CA THR A 77 -0.25 -4.79 10.36
C THR A 77 0.59 -4.11 9.29
N VAL A 78 1.68 -3.42 9.62
CA VAL A 78 2.61 -2.88 8.61
C VAL A 78 3.80 -3.82 8.44
N ARG A 79 4.18 -4.07 7.20
CA ARG A 79 5.42 -4.78 6.82
C ARG A 79 6.50 -3.83 6.33
N TYR A 80 6.07 -2.79 5.63
CA TYR A 80 6.95 -1.86 4.93
C TYR A 80 6.28 -0.49 4.83
N ALA A 81 7.07 0.55 4.99
CA ALA A 81 6.62 1.92 4.82
C ALA A 81 7.68 2.74 4.10
N VAL A 82 7.25 3.53 3.11
CA VAL A 82 8.16 4.42 2.37
C VAL A 82 7.48 5.73 2.01
N ILE A 83 8.22 6.82 2.06
CA ILE A 83 7.78 8.12 1.52
C ILE A 83 8.87 8.67 0.61
N ARG A 84 8.46 9.11 -0.58
CA ARG A 84 9.32 9.70 -1.59
C ARG A 84 8.91 11.13 -1.88
N LYS A 85 9.90 12.01 -2.04
CA LYS A 85 9.73 13.39 -2.49
C LYS A 85 10.55 13.59 -3.75
N ASN A 86 9.90 13.94 -4.85
CA ASN A 86 10.53 14.12 -6.17
C ASN A 86 11.36 12.90 -6.58
N GLY A 87 10.82 11.70 -6.35
CA GLY A 87 11.52 10.44 -6.61
C GLY A 87 12.60 10.05 -5.60
N LEU A 88 12.99 10.94 -4.67
CA LEU A 88 13.98 10.64 -3.63
C LEU A 88 13.31 10.06 -2.39
N VAL A 89 13.88 9.00 -1.82
CA VAL A 89 13.39 8.42 -0.56
C VAL A 89 13.72 9.38 0.59
N VAL A 90 12.68 9.86 1.27
CA VAL A 90 12.81 10.77 2.43
C VAL A 90 12.73 10.01 3.74
N HIS A 91 11.92 8.95 3.77
CA HIS A 91 11.86 8.04 4.90
C HIS A 91 11.50 6.63 4.41
N GLU A 92 12.16 5.66 5.02
CA GLU A 92 11.94 4.24 4.79
C GLU A 92 11.94 3.51 6.12
N TRP A 93 10.98 2.63 6.32
CA TRP A 93 10.88 1.76 7.48
C TRP A 93 10.54 0.35 7.02
N HIS A 94 11.25 -0.62 7.59
CA HIS A 94 11.02 -2.04 7.41
C HIS A 94 10.75 -2.66 8.77
N GLU A 95 9.88 -3.65 8.80
CA GLU A 95 9.82 -4.55 9.94
C GLU A 95 11.14 -5.35 9.96
N ASP A 96 11.95 -5.20 11.01
CA ASP A 96 13.12 -6.06 11.23
C ASP A 96 12.66 -7.52 11.15
N GLY A 97 13.19 -8.23 10.15
CA GLY A 97 12.83 -9.63 9.92
C GLY A 97 13.34 -10.49 11.06
N ASP A 98 12.41 -11.16 11.75
CA ASP A 98 12.69 -12.33 12.60
C ASP A 98 12.82 -13.59 11.72
#